data_AF-A0AAN5C4T2-F1
#
_entry.id   AF-A0AAN5C4T2-F1
#
_cell.length_a   1.000
_cell.length_b   1.000
_cell.length_c   1.000
_cell.angle_alpha   90.00
_cell.angle_beta   90.00
_cell.angle_gamma   90.00
#
_symmetry.space_group_name_H-M   'P 1'
#
loop_
_entity.id
_entity.type
_entity.pdbx_description
1 polymer ?
#
loop_
_entity_poly.entity_id
_entity_poly.type
_entity_poly.pdbx_seq_one_letter_code
_entity_poly.pdbx_strand_id
1 'polypeptide(L)'
;IALFCLIVESRVTFTTSEVLDDVDLKGTTWTSFRCFAGCRVYSPTRNEQITIEDNDGKVYKSLLELSNLKTGEFIELPENGAEYKLVNHGPAEPSFVFYAVEKGAINYNGKVLYVS
;
A
#
# COMPACT_ATOMS: atom_id res chain seq x y z
N ILE A 1 -39.82 -1.88 11.08
CA ILE A 1 -38.59 -2.68 11.19
C ILE A 1 -37.69 -2.21 10.05
N ALA A 2 -36.68 -1.39 10.34
CA ALA A 2 -35.76 -0.88 9.33
C ALA A 2 -34.66 -1.92 9.10
N LEU A 3 -34.57 -2.42 7.87
CA LEU A 3 -33.59 -3.41 7.43
C LEU A 3 -32.27 -2.67 7.17
N PHE A 4 -31.32 -2.73 8.12
CA PHE A 4 -29.95 -2.26 7.90
C PHE A 4 -29.22 -3.27 7.01
N CYS A 5 -29.10 -2.97 5.72
CA CYS A 5 -28.17 -3.67 4.84
C CYS A 5 -26.74 -3.26 5.22
N LEU A 6 -26.06 -4.10 6.00
CA LEU A 6 -24.61 -4.02 6.18
C LEU A 6 -23.96 -4.45 4.87
N ILE A 7 -23.42 -3.49 4.13
CA ILE A 7 -22.53 -3.77 3.00
C ILE A 7 -21.22 -4.27 3.63
N VAL A 8 -21.07 -5.59 3.72
CA VAL A 8 -19.79 -6.20 4.11
C VAL A 8 -18.91 -6.16 2.86
N GLU A 9 -18.08 -5.14 2.76
CA GLU A 9 -16.98 -5.09 1.79
C GLU A 9 -15.96 -6.18 2.17
N SER A 10 -16.13 -7.36 1.58
CA SER A 10 -15.20 -8.46 1.72
C SER A 10 -13.94 -8.15 0.93
N ARG A 11 -12.93 -7.57 1.59
CA ARG A 11 -11.58 -7.39 1.03
C ARG A 11 -10.88 -8.75 0.91
N VAL A 12 -10.18 -8.95 -0.19
CA VAL A 12 -9.34 -10.14 -0.39
C VAL A 12 -7.95 -9.81 0.15
N THR A 13 -7.65 -10.28 1.36
CA THR A 13 -6.32 -10.18 1.95
C THR A 13 -5.55 -11.47 1.68
N PHE A 14 -4.34 -11.37 1.10
CA PHE A 14 -3.46 -12.51 0.96
C PHE A 14 -2.53 -12.56 2.18
N THR A 15 -2.19 -13.76 2.65
CA THR A 15 -1.40 -13.93 3.89
C THR A 15 -0.07 -13.19 3.90
N THR A 16 0.51 -12.95 2.71
CA THR A 16 1.84 -12.35 2.51
C THR A 16 1.81 -11.21 1.49
N SER A 17 0.63 -10.71 1.11
CA SER A 17 0.52 -9.61 0.15
C SER A 17 -0.75 -8.81 0.41
N GLU A 18 -0.65 -7.50 0.21
CA GLU A 18 -1.73 -6.58 0.51
C GLU A 18 -1.90 -5.59 -0.64
N VAL A 19 -3.16 -5.28 -0.93
CA VAL A 19 -3.55 -4.24 -1.88
C VAL A 19 -4.38 -3.24 -1.12
N LEU A 20 -3.95 -1.97 -1.16
CA LEU A 20 -4.67 -0.85 -0.57
C LEU A 20 -5.13 0.10 -1.67
N ASP A 21 -6.30 0.68 -1.49
CA ASP A 21 -6.92 1.61 -2.43
C ASP A 21 -7.61 2.78 -1.71
N ASP A 22 -8.34 3.61 -2.47
CA ASP A 22 -9.03 4.80 -1.97
C ASP A 22 -9.96 4.52 -0.79
N VAL A 23 -10.52 3.31 -0.70
CA VAL A 23 -11.41 2.93 0.40
C VAL A 23 -10.63 2.82 1.72
N ASP A 24 -9.34 2.45 1.69
CA ASP A 24 -8.51 2.35 2.89
C ASP A 24 -8.19 3.70 3.54
N LEU A 25 -8.23 4.78 2.76
CA LEU A 25 -8.04 6.15 3.26
C LEU A 25 -9.36 6.93 3.36
N LYS A 26 -10.50 6.25 3.22
CA LYS A 26 -11.79 6.91 3.35
C LYS A 26 -12.08 7.27 4.81
N GLY A 27 -12.22 8.56 5.10
CA GLY A 27 -12.48 9.05 6.45
C GLY A 27 -11.28 8.98 7.41
N THR A 28 -10.08 8.70 6.92
CA THR A 28 -8.82 8.70 7.68
C THR A 28 -7.70 9.33 6.84
N THR A 29 -6.61 9.78 7.46
CA THR A 29 -5.43 10.28 6.75
C THR A 29 -4.33 9.23 6.63
N TRP A 30 -4.50 8.07 7.26
CA TRP A 30 -3.52 7.00 7.20
C TRP A 30 -4.18 5.62 7.32
N THR A 31 -3.48 4.61 6.82
CA THR A 31 -3.80 3.20 6.98
C THR A 31 -2.50 2.41 7.14
N SER A 32 -2.52 1.31 7.90
CA SER A 32 -1.35 0.42 8.03
C SER A 32 -1.36 -0.65 6.95
N PHE A 33 -0.18 -1.20 6.67
CA PHE A 33 -0.04 -2.38 5.83
C PHE A 33 1.04 -3.32 6.37
N ARG A 34 0.94 -4.58 5.99
CA ARG A 34 1.80 -5.65 6.46
C ARG A 34 3.14 -5.68 5.72
N CYS A 35 4.23 -5.67 6.49
CA CYS A 35 5.60 -5.73 5.96
C CYS A 35 6.61 -6.18 7.06
N PHE A 36 6.23 -7.17 7.89
CA PHE A 36 7.03 -7.58 9.05
C PHE A 36 8.38 -8.16 8.63
N ALA A 37 8.43 -9.03 7.63
CA ALA A 37 9.67 -9.64 7.14
C ALA A 37 10.43 -8.76 6.11
N GLY A 38 10.00 -7.50 5.95
CA GLY A 38 10.35 -6.66 4.82
C GLY A 38 9.49 -6.99 3.61
N CYS A 39 9.33 -6.04 2.71
CA CYS A 39 8.42 -6.17 1.59
C CYS A 39 8.88 -5.37 0.38
N ARG A 40 8.45 -5.82 -0.81
CA ARG A 40 8.53 -5.01 -2.02
C ARG A 40 7.23 -4.26 -2.19
N VAL A 41 7.35 -2.98 -2.50
CA VAL A 41 6.21 -2.07 -2.65
C VAL A 41 6.13 -1.50 -4.05
N TYR A 42 4.90 -1.34 -4.52
CA TYR A 42 4.60 -0.90 -5.88
C TYR A 42 3.36 -0.02 -5.88
N SER A 43 3.30 0.95 -6.79
CA SER A 43 2.08 1.69 -7.09
C SER A 43 2.15 2.23 -8.51
N PRO A 44 1.09 2.09 -9.33
CA PRO A 44 0.97 2.81 -10.59
C PRO A 44 0.49 4.26 -10.40
N THR A 45 0.04 4.63 -9.19
CA THR A 45 -0.61 5.91 -8.95
C THR A 45 0.42 7.02 -8.80
N ARG A 46 0.32 8.07 -9.62
CA ARG A 46 1.15 9.26 -9.50
C ARG A 46 0.60 10.19 -8.42
N ASN A 47 1.09 10.08 -7.19
CA ASN A 47 0.67 10.95 -6.09
C ASN A 47 1.85 11.22 -5.14
N GLU A 48 2.29 12.48 -5.05
CA GLU A 48 3.39 12.90 -4.16
C GLU A 48 2.94 13.11 -2.71
N GLN A 49 1.64 13.26 -2.47
CA GLN A 49 1.06 13.56 -1.16
C GLN A 49 0.74 12.29 -0.36
N ILE A 50 0.85 11.12 -0.97
CA ILE A 50 0.75 9.83 -0.28
C ILE A 50 2.15 9.24 -0.12
N THR A 51 2.57 9.08 1.13
CA THR A 51 3.91 8.60 1.52
C THR A 51 3.83 7.30 2.30
N ILE A 52 4.89 6.50 2.19
CA ILE A 52 5.15 5.36 3.07
C ILE A 52 5.98 5.84 4.25
N GLU A 53 5.48 5.62 5.45
CA GLU A 53 6.11 6.02 6.70
C GLU A 53 6.20 4.84 7.66
N ASP A 54 7.24 4.81 8.50
CA ASP A 54 7.26 3.92 9.66
C ASP A 54 6.57 4.58 10.88
N ASN A 55 6.48 3.83 11.98
CA ASN A 55 5.83 4.32 13.19
C ASN A 55 6.53 5.52 13.84
N ASP A 56 7.80 5.78 13.51
CA ASP A 56 8.56 6.94 13.98
C ASP A 56 8.37 8.17 13.07
N GLY A 57 7.57 8.06 12.01
CA GLY A 57 7.30 9.11 11.03
C GLY A 57 8.43 9.29 10.02
N LYS A 58 9.35 8.33 9.90
CA LYS A 58 10.38 8.39 8.86
C LYS A 58 9.73 8.06 7.51
N VAL A 59 9.86 9.00 6.57
CA VAL A 59 9.38 8.85 5.20
C VAL A 59 10.36 8.00 4.38
N TYR A 60 9.86 6.96 3.72
CA TYR A 60 10.64 6.11 2.82
C TYR A 60 10.50 6.54 1.36
N LYS A 61 9.26 6.58 0.86
CA LYS A 61 8.91 6.89 -0.53
C LYS A 61 7.49 7.44 -0.66
N SER A 62 7.26 8.24 -1.70
CA SER A 62 5.92 8.62 -2.17
C SER A 62 5.39 7.68 -3.24
N LEU A 63 4.07 7.68 -3.48
CA LEU A 63 3.50 6.93 -4.61
C LEU A 63 3.99 7.48 -5.96
N LEU A 64 4.27 8.78 -6.06
CA LEU A 64 4.92 9.36 -7.25
C LEU A 64 6.26 8.68 -7.55
N GLU A 65 7.11 8.46 -6.54
CA GLU A 65 8.37 7.75 -6.73
C GLU A 65 8.15 6.29 -7.17
N LEU A 66 7.18 5.60 -6.57
CA LEU A 66 6.85 4.22 -6.96
C LEU A 66 6.31 4.12 -8.40
N SER A 67 5.54 5.12 -8.84
CA SER A 67 4.96 5.17 -10.19
C SER A 67 5.99 5.38 -11.30
N ASN A 68 7.19 5.83 -10.94
CA ASN A 68 8.28 6.04 -11.90
C ASN A 68 9.20 4.79 -12.02
N LEU A 69 8.95 3.74 -11.24
CA LEU A 69 9.69 2.48 -11.36
C LEU A 69 9.41 1.82 -12.71
N LYS A 70 10.48 1.33 -13.35
CA LYS A 70 10.40 0.56 -14.60
C LYS A 70 10.16 -0.90 -14.31
N THR A 71 9.75 -1.66 -15.34
CA THR A 71 9.60 -3.11 -15.23
C THR A 71 10.87 -3.77 -14.68
N GLY A 72 10.72 -4.50 -13.57
CA GLY A 72 11.82 -5.19 -12.90
C GLY A 72 12.56 -4.36 -11.85
N GLU A 73 12.30 -3.06 -11.75
CA GLU A 73 12.70 -2.24 -10.60
C GLU A 73 11.72 -2.44 -9.45
N PHE A 74 12.21 -2.29 -8.23
CA PHE A 74 11.43 -2.43 -7.02
C PHE A 74 12.03 -1.55 -5.93
N ILE A 75 11.17 -1.13 -5.01
CA ILE A 75 11.60 -0.59 -3.71
C ILE A 75 11.38 -1.69 -2.69
N GLU A 76 12.43 -2.02 -1.94
CA GLU A 76 12.38 -2.94 -0.82
C GLU A 76 12.39 -2.14 0.47
N LEU A 77 11.33 -2.29 1.27
CA LEU A 77 11.29 -1.82 2.64
C LEU A 77 11.94 -2.89 3.52
N PRO A 78 12.85 -2.49 4.43
CA PRO A 78 13.50 -3.45 5.30
C PRO A 78 12.50 -4.11 6.23
N GLU A 79 12.91 -5.24 6.82
CA GLU A 79 12.21 -5.81 7.96
C GLU A 79 12.10 -4.75 9.05
N ASN A 80 10.86 -4.44 9.37
CA ASN A 80 10.51 -3.55 10.45
C ASN A 80 9.45 -4.29 11.24
N GLY A 81 9.79 -4.69 12.46
CA GLY A 81 8.82 -5.26 13.40
C GLY A 81 7.65 -4.29 13.68
N ALA A 82 7.75 -3.04 13.24
CA ALA A 82 6.70 -2.05 13.16
C ALA A 82 5.86 -2.17 11.87
N GLU A 83 4.56 -1.93 12.03
CA GLU A 83 3.62 -1.77 10.92
C GLU A 83 3.90 -0.47 10.16
N TYR A 84 4.27 -0.58 8.89
CA TYR A 84 4.36 0.57 8.00
C TYR A 84 2.98 1.15 7.74
N LYS A 85 2.94 2.43 7.37
CA LYS A 85 1.71 3.16 7.07
C LYS A 85 1.80 3.83 5.71
N LEU A 86 0.68 3.88 5.01
CA LEU A 86 0.43 4.90 4.00
C LEU A 86 -0.17 6.12 4.70
N VAL A 87 0.40 7.28 4.46
CA VAL A 87 -0.05 8.56 5.03
C VAL A 87 -0.38 9.51 3.89
N ASN A 88 -1.57 10.10 3.94
CA ASN A 88 -2.01 11.12 2.99
C ASN A 88 -1.92 12.51 3.63
N HIS A 89 -1.07 13.34 3.03
CA HIS A 89 -0.83 14.74 3.40
C HIS A 89 -1.66 15.72 2.57
N GLY A 90 -2.39 15.21 1.57
CA GLY A 90 -3.17 15.98 0.61
C GLY A 90 -4.66 16.06 0.95
N PRO A 91 -5.53 16.27 -0.06
CA PRO A 91 -6.98 16.28 0.12
C PRO A 91 -7.51 14.94 0.67
N ALA A 92 -8.62 15.00 1.39
CA ALA A 92 -9.33 13.80 1.83
C ALA A 92 -9.79 12.95 0.62
N GLU A 93 -9.91 11.64 0.83
CA GLU A 93 -10.40 10.66 -0.16
C GLU A 93 -9.56 10.64 -1.47
N PRO A 94 -8.24 10.39 -1.40
CA PRO A 94 -7.42 10.33 -2.60
C PRO A 94 -7.71 9.05 -3.38
N SER A 95 -7.70 9.12 -4.71
CA SER A 95 -7.68 7.92 -5.55
C SER A 95 -6.26 7.36 -5.65
N PHE A 96 -6.07 6.11 -5.28
CA PHE A 96 -4.80 5.41 -5.43
C PHE A 96 -4.97 3.89 -5.46
N VAL A 97 -3.90 3.21 -5.88
CA VAL A 97 -3.71 1.78 -5.67
C VAL A 97 -2.27 1.54 -5.22
N PHE A 98 -2.09 0.77 -4.17
CA PHE A 98 -0.80 0.42 -3.59
C PHE A 98 -0.72 -1.09 -3.36
N TYR A 99 0.45 -1.67 -3.63
CA TYR A 99 0.71 -3.08 -3.46
C TYR A 99 1.92 -3.26 -2.54
N ALA A 100 1.79 -4.10 -1.52
CA ALA A 100 2.89 -4.58 -0.70
C ALA A 100 2.98 -6.10 -0.79
N VAL A 101 4.19 -6.62 -1.08
CA VAL A 101 4.46 -8.05 -1.17
C VAL A 101 5.55 -8.40 -0.16
N GLU A 102 5.17 -9.08 0.92
CA GLU A 102 6.06 -9.45 2.01
C GLU A 102 7.06 -10.53 1.56
N LYS A 103 8.28 -10.45 2.10
CA LYS A 103 9.31 -11.45 1.90
C LYS A 103 8.82 -12.81 2.40
N GLY A 104 8.88 -13.81 1.52
CA GLY A 104 8.31 -15.14 1.77
C GLY A 104 7.00 -15.40 1.02
N ALA A 105 6.39 -14.37 0.40
CA ALA A 105 5.31 -14.59 -0.56
C ALA A 105 5.79 -15.44 -1.75
N ILE A 106 4.93 -16.34 -2.24
CA ILE A 106 5.23 -17.23 -3.39
C ILE A 106 5.65 -16.41 -4.62
N ASN A 107 5.04 -15.24 -4.81
CA ASN A 107 5.27 -14.32 -5.90
C ASN A 107 6.31 -13.22 -5.58
N TYR A 108 7.03 -13.27 -4.46
CA TYR A 108 7.97 -12.21 -4.06
C TYR A 108 9.02 -11.88 -5.14
N ASN A 109 9.54 -12.92 -5.81
CA ASN A 109 10.51 -12.79 -6.91
C ASN A 109 9.86 -12.66 -8.30
N GLY A 110 8.54 -12.61 -8.37
CA GLY A 110 7.81 -12.37 -9.61
C GLY A 110 8.11 -10.98 -10.15
N LYS A 111 8.21 -10.87 -11.48
CA LYS A 111 8.28 -9.55 -12.13
C LYS A 111 6.91 -8.88 -12.07
N VAL A 112 6.85 -7.67 -11.55
CA VAL A 112 5.65 -6.84 -11.62
C VAL A 112 5.58 -6.18 -13.00
N LEU A 113 4.44 -6.34 -13.66
CA LEU A 113 4.12 -5.68 -14.92
C LEU A 113 3.10 -4.59 -14.65
N TYR A 114 3.42 -3.37 -15.06
CA TYR A 114 2.50 -2.24 -15.03
C TYR A 114 1.73 -2.25 -16.35
N VAL A 115 0.46 -2.64 -16.32
CA VAL A 115 -0.41 -2.63 -17.50
C VAL A 115 -1.14 -1.30 -17.51
N SER A 116 -0.81 -0.47 -18.50
CA SER A 116 -1.43 0.84 -18.77
C SER A 116 -2.72 0.70 -19.57
#